data_AF-A0A1X7GG11-F1
#
_entry.id   AF-A0A1X7GG11-F1
#
_cell.length_a   1.000
_cell.length_b   1.000
_cell.length_c   1.000
_cell.angle_alpha   90.00
_cell.angle_beta   90.00
_cell.angle_gamma   90.00
#
_symmetry.space_group_name_H-M   'P 1'
#
loop_
_entity.id
_entity.type
_entity.pdbx_description
1 polymer ?
#
loop_
_entity_poly.entity_id
_entity_poly.type
_entity_poly.pdbx_seq_one_letter_code
_entity_poly.pdbx_strand_id
1 'polypeptide(L)'
;MTDFWTASGFHLLTRDADNHLAVTPDFLRAYLLRPEMRPPEEACDAERTLYAALLDDPARTVPAPLLDAIADADARENFQVWLAFRDRLLAAGTLEGCYIRLFREGARGVPGLFIDQLVHAILRGILDETPSGLRARAGELFFREQTVSVEDGRVRVADSETVETMAASGGFGSLGRLVVEAGTAPRSVELDILDETNHPLYWGRDARHDTVLDITFAAAGLDALARVLEAWVGHFLGVTVGIQPVQNIRDDRWVWHVGLDSSATAILNDLYNGVEVGEDRLARILALFRLDFADPAAMRPDLAGRPVYLGLAMTEGRRLKLKPQNLLVNLPLASVA
;
A
#
# COMPACT_ATOMS: atom_id res chain seq x y z
N MET A 1 -23.62 -2.26 -6.73
CA MET A 1 -22.43 -3.01 -6.28
C MET A 1 -22.17 -2.69 -4.82
N THR A 2 -21.57 -3.62 -4.06
CA THR A 2 -21.25 -3.39 -2.65
C THR A 2 -20.15 -2.33 -2.55
N ASP A 3 -20.40 -1.26 -1.80
CA ASP A 3 -19.33 -0.31 -1.47
C ASP A 3 -18.31 -0.99 -0.54
N PHE A 4 -17.03 -0.68 -0.71
CA PHE A 4 -15.93 -1.27 0.03
C PHE A 4 -14.86 -0.21 0.30
N TRP A 5 -14.02 -0.45 1.31
CA TRP A 5 -12.98 0.48 1.74
C TRP A 5 -13.52 1.87 2.05
N THR A 6 -14.66 1.95 2.74
CA THR A 6 -15.26 3.24 3.13
C THR A 6 -14.27 4.12 3.92
N ALA A 7 -13.39 3.49 4.71
CA ALA A 7 -12.33 4.15 5.48
C ALA A 7 -11.21 4.77 4.62
N SER A 8 -11.14 4.49 3.31
CA SER A 8 -10.18 5.11 2.39
C SER A 8 -10.40 6.62 2.23
N GLY A 9 -11.62 7.10 2.52
CA GLY A 9 -12.02 8.49 2.26
C GLY A 9 -12.29 8.79 0.78
N PHE A 10 -12.34 7.77 -0.09
CA PHE A 10 -12.64 7.93 -1.52
C PHE A 10 -13.94 8.70 -1.79
N HIS A 11 -14.98 8.47 -0.98
CA HIS A 11 -16.28 9.15 -1.09
C HIS A 11 -16.24 10.66 -0.78
N LEU A 12 -15.14 11.16 -0.21
CA LEU A 12 -14.93 12.59 0.06
C LEU A 12 -14.22 13.29 -1.11
N LEU A 13 -13.75 12.54 -2.11
CA LEU A 13 -12.97 13.05 -3.23
C LEU A 13 -13.85 13.22 -4.47
N THR A 14 -13.32 13.95 -5.46
CA THR A 14 -13.96 14.08 -6.78
C THR A 14 -12.95 13.71 -7.87
N ARG A 15 -13.42 13.12 -8.96
CA ARG A 15 -12.56 12.84 -10.12
C ARG A 15 -12.39 14.09 -10.97
N ASP A 16 -11.17 14.38 -11.39
CA ASP A 16 -10.87 15.44 -12.35
C ASP A 16 -10.99 14.96 -13.81
N ALA A 17 -10.57 15.79 -14.76
CA ALA A 17 -10.64 15.48 -16.20
C ALA A 17 -9.73 14.32 -16.62
N ASP A 18 -8.65 14.07 -15.89
CA ASP A 18 -7.69 12.99 -16.14
C ASP A 18 -8.01 11.74 -15.30
N ASN A 19 -9.20 11.71 -14.68
CA ASN A 19 -9.67 10.63 -13.81
C ASN A 19 -8.86 10.47 -12.50
N HIS A 20 -8.09 11.48 -12.12
CA HIS A 20 -7.39 11.55 -10.84
C HIS A 20 -8.29 12.07 -9.73
N LEU A 21 -7.93 11.77 -8.48
CA LEU A 21 -8.71 12.15 -7.30
C LEU A 21 -8.30 13.55 -6.82
N ALA A 22 -9.10 14.55 -7.16
CA ALA A 22 -8.92 15.93 -6.72
C ALA A 22 -9.09 16.06 -5.21
N VAL A 23 -8.16 16.78 -4.58
CA VAL A 23 -8.15 17.08 -3.15
C VAL A 23 -9.30 18.01 -2.82
N THR A 24 -10.18 17.58 -1.91
CA THR A 24 -11.34 18.36 -1.45
C THR A 24 -11.14 18.83 -0.01
N PRO A 25 -11.84 19.91 0.40
CA PRO A 25 -11.90 20.29 1.81
C PRO A 25 -12.38 19.15 2.72
N ASP A 26 -13.36 18.36 2.27
CA ASP A 26 -13.93 17.27 3.06
C ASP A 26 -12.91 16.15 3.33
N PHE A 27 -12.10 15.80 2.33
CA PHE A 27 -11.02 14.83 2.50
C PHE A 27 -9.96 15.32 3.50
N LEU A 28 -9.56 16.59 3.42
CA LEU A 28 -8.63 17.19 4.37
C LEU A 28 -9.20 17.21 5.79
N ARG A 29 -10.49 17.55 5.93
CA ARG A 29 -11.20 17.56 7.21
C ARG A 29 -11.25 16.17 7.85
N ALA A 30 -11.31 15.11 7.07
CA ALA A 30 -11.34 13.74 7.57
C ALA A 30 -10.12 13.40 8.45
N TYR A 31 -8.94 13.97 8.15
CA TYR A 31 -7.75 13.81 9.00
C TYR A 31 -7.91 14.49 10.36
N LEU A 32 -8.52 15.68 10.41
CA LEU A 32 -8.76 16.44 11.65
C LEU A 32 -9.82 15.78 12.53
N LEU A 33 -10.70 14.96 11.95
CA LEU A 33 -11.72 14.22 12.70
C LEU A 33 -11.17 12.95 13.38
N ARG A 34 -9.91 12.59 13.12
CA ARG A 34 -9.29 11.46 13.79
C ARG A 34 -9.02 11.76 15.26
N PRO A 35 -9.12 10.75 16.16
CA PRO A 35 -8.90 10.95 17.59
C PRO A 35 -7.55 11.60 17.93
N GLU A 36 -6.51 11.28 17.16
CA GLU A 36 -5.15 11.77 17.36
C GLU A 36 -5.00 13.28 17.09
N MET A 37 -5.92 13.87 16.30
CA MET A 37 -5.93 15.30 15.98
C MET A 37 -6.93 16.09 16.84
N ARG A 38 -7.77 15.41 17.63
CA ARG A 38 -8.82 16.04 18.42
C ARG A 38 -8.21 16.62 19.71
N PRO A 39 -8.34 17.93 19.96
CA PRO A 39 -7.82 18.53 21.19
C PRO A 39 -8.45 17.89 22.43
N PRO A 40 -7.66 17.49 23.44
CA PRO A 40 -8.18 16.94 24.69
C PRO A 40 -8.91 18.01 25.53
N GLU A 41 -9.50 17.63 26.68
CA GLU A 41 -10.26 18.56 27.55
C GLU A 41 -9.35 19.61 28.22
N GLU A 42 -8.09 19.29 28.39
CA GLU A 42 -7.04 20.15 28.94
C GLU A 42 -6.33 21.01 27.89
N ALA A 43 -6.67 20.86 26.61
CA ALA A 43 -6.06 21.61 25.52
C ALA A 43 -6.16 23.12 25.73
N CYS A 44 -5.08 23.84 25.41
CA CYS A 44 -5.02 25.29 25.53
C CYS A 44 -5.93 25.99 24.52
N ASP A 45 -6.31 27.24 24.80
CA ASP A 45 -7.22 28.02 23.94
C ASP A 45 -6.69 28.18 22.51
N ALA A 46 -5.37 28.30 22.34
CA ALA A 46 -4.73 28.41 21.03
C ALA A 46 -4.95 27.16 20.17
N GLU A 47 -4.77 25.98 20.76
CA GLU A 47 -4.97 24.69 20.09
C GLU A 47 -6.44 24.50 19.71
N ARG A 48 -7.36 24.74 20.65
CA ARG A 48 -8.81 24.65 20.41
C ARG A 48 -9.27 25.59 19.30
N THR A 49 -8.76 26.82 19.31
CA THR A 49 -9.08 27.84 18.31
C THR A 49 -8.54 27.44 16.94
N LEU A 50 -7.30 26.96 16.87
CA LEU A 50 -6.71 26.50 15.62
C LEU A 50 -7.46 25.30 15.05
N TYR A 51 -7.78 24.32 15.90
CA TYR A 51 -8.54 23.14 15.52
C TYR A 51 -9.92 23.51 14.95
N ALA A 52 -10.69 24.36 15.65
CA ALA A 52 -11.99 24.82 15.18
C ALA A 52 -11.91 25.57 13.85
N ALA A 53 -10.89 26.43 13.70
CA ALA A 53 -10.64 27.17 12.47
C ALA A 53 -10.31 26.25 11.27
N LEU A 54 -9.54 25.18 11.50
CA LEU A 54 -9.19 24.20 10.47
C LEU A 54 -10.34 23.22 10.18
N LEU A 55 -11.21 22.94 11.15
CA LEU A 55 -12.43 22.19 10.87
C LEU A 55 -13.39 22.98 9.98
N ASP A 56 -13.48 24.30 10.14
CA ASP A 56 -14.30 25.15 9.26
C ASP A 56 -13.68 25.23 7.85
N ASP A 57 -12.43 25.70 7.78
CA ASP A 57 -11.64 25.83 6.55
C ASP A 57 -10.34 25.01 6.65
N PRO A 58 -10.34 23.73 6.22
CA PRO A 58 -9.16 22.87 6.33
C PRO A 58 -8.02 23.31 5.41
N ALA A 59 -8.31 24.07 4.35
CA ALA A 59 -7.31 24.58 3.42
C ALA A 59 -6.66 25.89 3.89
N ARG A 60 -7.13 26.50 4.99
CA ARG A 60 -6.62 27.80 5.44
C ARG A 60 -5.11 27.75 5.75
N THR A 61 -4.40 28.78 5.32
CA THR A 61 -2.99 28.96 5.67
C THR A 61 -2.80 29.16 7.16
N VAL A 62 -1.88 28.43 7.77
CA VAL A 62 -1.54 28.53 9.21
C VAL A 62 -0.11 29.06 9.35
N PRO A 63 0.09 30.32 9.76
CA PRO A 63 1.42 30.85 9.98
C PRO A 63 2.05 30.30 11.27
N ALA A 64 3.39 30.18 11.28
CA ALA A 64 4.16 29.60 12.39
C ALA A 64 3.81 30.18 13.79
N PRO A 65 3.57 31.49 13.98
CA PRO A 65 3.22 32.03 15.29
C PRO A 65 1.93 31.45 15.91
N LEU A 66 0.99 30.95 15.09
CA LEU A 66 -0.21 30.28 15.62
C LEU A 66 0.12 28.89 16.17
N LEU A 67 1.09 28.19 15.58
CA LEU A 67 1.57 26.91 16.09
C LEU A 67 2.43 27.09 17.33
N ASP A 68 3.27 28.12 17.36
CA ASP A 68 4.14 28.43 18.51
C ASP A 68 3.35 28.77 19.79
N ALA A 69 2.11 29.25 19.61
CA ALA A 69 1.19 29.52 20.71
C ALA A 69 0.57 28.26 21.34
N ILE A 70 0.68 27.09 20.70
CA ILE A 70 0.20 25.82 21.26
C ILE A 70 1.15 25.40 22.39
N ALA A 71 0.62 25.29 23.62
CA ALA A 71 1.43 25.00 24.80
C ALA A 71 2.00 23.58 24.80
N ASP A 72 1.23 22.60 24.32
CA ASP A 72 1.65 21.21 24.22
C ASP A 72 2.58 21.00 23.01
N ALA A 73 3.78 20.45 23.27
CA ALA A 73 4.76 20.17 22.23
C ALA A 73 4.30 19.04 21.30
N ASP A 74 3.62 18.02 21.84
CA ASP A 74 3.16 16.86 21.06
C ASP A 74 2.03 17.27 20.12
N ALA A 75 1.06 18.04 20.63
CA ALA A 75 -0.01 18.60 19.80
C ALA A 75 0.55 19.52 18.71
N ARG A 76 1.55 20.35 19.04
CA ARG A 76 2.23 21.21 18.07
C ARG A 76 2.92 20.40 16.96
N GLU A 77 3.63 19.33 17.31
CA GLU A 77 4.28 18.44 16.35
C GLU A 77 3.23 17.76 15.44
N ASN A 78 2.14 17.26 16.00
CA ASN A 78 1.05 16.65 15.22
C ASN A 78 0.46 17.62 14.18
N PHE A 79 0.18 18.87 14.59
CA PHE A 79 -0.27 19.90 13.65
C PHE A 79 0.80 20.23 12.60
N GLN A 80 2.08 20.33 12.97
CA GLN A 80 3.15 20.59 12.01
C GLN A 80 3.25 19.49 10.94
N VAL A 81 3.22 18.22 11.35
CA VAL A 81 3.26 17.05 10.46
C VAL A 81 2.04 17.04 9.54
N TRP A 82 0.84 17.24 10.08
CA TRP A 82 -0.39 17.27 9.28
C TRP A 82 -0.42 18.46 8.30
N LEU A 83 -0.07 19.66 8.74
CA LEU A 83 -0.05 20.87 7.89
C LEU A 83 0.98 20.72 6.76
N ALA A 84 2.17 20.20 7.05
CA ALA A 84 3.19 19.95 6.03
C ALA A 84 2.71 18.96 4.97
N PHE A 85 1.96 17.93 5.37
CA PHE A 85 1.36 16.97 4.43
C PHE A 85 0.19 17.57 3.64
N ARG A 86 -0.71 18.28 4.32
CA ARG A 86 -1.84 19.01 3.71
C ARG A 86 -1.35 19.98 2.63
N ASP A 87 -0.32 20.76 2.92
CA ASP A 87 0.20 21.76 1.98
C ASP A 87 0.76 21.10 0.72
N ARG A 88 1.34 19.89 0.83
CA ARG A 88 1.74 19.08 -0.34
C ARG A 88 0.53 18.62 -1.16
N LEU A 89 -0.54 18.17 -0.50
CA LEU A 89 -1.78 17.78 -1.17
C LEU A 89 -2.39 18.96 -1.94
N LEU A 90 -2.52 20.12 -1.28
CA LEU A 90 -3.04 21.33 -1.90
C LEU A 90 -2.17 21.80 -3.08
N ALA A 91 -0.84 21.74 -2.94
CA ALA A 91 0.09 22.11 -4.01
C ALA A 91 0.07 21.13 -5.21
N ALA A 92 -0.30 19.88 -4.98
CA ALA A 92 -0.44 18.88 -6.04
C ALA A 92 -1.82 18.91 -6.72
N GLY A 93 -2.86 19.31 -6.00
CA GLY A 93 -4.25 19.35 -6.49
C GLY A 93 -4.95 17.99 -6.53
N THR A 94 -4.21 16.89 -6.74
CA THR A 94 -4.73 15.52 -6.74
C THR A 94 -3.91 14.59 -5.84
N LEU A 95 -4.52 13.48 -5.41
CA LEU A 95 -3.82 12.46 -4.62
C LEU A 95 -2.70 11.79 -5.43
N GLU A 96 -2.95 11.48 -6.69
CA GLU A 96 -1.98 10.89 -7.63
C GLU A 96 -0.80 11.82 -7.86
N GLY A 97 -1.07 13.10 -8.12
CA GLY A 97 -0.04 14.12 -8.28
C GLY A 97 0.82 14.26 -7.03
N CYS A 98 0.19 14.25 -5.85
CA CYS A 98 0.92 14.28 -4.58
C CYS A 98 1.79 13.03 -4.43
N TYR A 99 1.21 11.86 -4.64
CA TYR A 99 1.89 10.57 -4.50
C TYR A 99 3.13 10.48 -5.39
N ILE A 100 3.02 10.80 -6.69
CA ILE A 100 4.16 10.79 -7.61
C ILE A 100 5.24 11.80 -7.17
N ARG A 101 4.87 13.03 -6.79
CA ARG A 101 5.84 14.05 -6.35
C ARG A 101 6.61 13.59 -5.11
N LEU A 102 5.96 12.91 -4.16
CA LEU A 102 6.65 12.37 -2.98
C LEU A 102 7.82 11.45 -3.33
N PHE A 103 7.72 10.66 -4.39
CA PHE A 103 8.79 9.72 -4.78
C PHE A 103 9.79 10.29 -5.79
N ARG A 104 9.50 11.45 -6.39
CA ARG A 104 10.43 12.17 -7.28
C ARG A 104 11.23 13.23 -6.56
N GLU A 105 10.58 13.99 -5.68
CA GLU A 105 11.15 15.13 -4.97
C GLU A 105 11.62 14.75 -3.55
N GLY A 106 11.01 13.70 -2.98
CA GLY A 106 11.38 13.13 -1.69
C GLY A 106 10.25 13.15 -0.66
N ALA A 107 10.02 11.98 -0.05
CA ALA A 107 8.98 11.78 0.98
C ALA A 107 9.46 12.11 2.40
N ARG A 108 10.58 12.84 2.55
CA ARG A 108 11.14 13.18 3.87
C ARG A 108 10.11 13.95 4.69
N GLY A 109 9.92 13.51 5.94
CA GLY A 109 8.98 14.12 6.89
C GLY A 109 7.51 13.71 6.69
N VAL A 110 7.19 12.85 5.72
CA VAL A 110 5.84 12.32 5.54
C VAL A 110 5.74 10.95 6.23
N PRO A 111 4.88 10.79 7.23
CA PRO A 111 4.62 9.49 7.86
C PRO A 111 4.18 8.44 6.83
N GLY A 112 4.65 7.20 6.98
CA GLY A 112 4.26 6.09 6.10
C GLY A 112 2.75 5.88 6.04
N LEU A 113 2.05 6.07 7.16
CA LEU A 113 0.59 5.97 7.25
C LEU A 113 -0.14 6.90 6.26
N PHE A 114 0.39 8.11 6.03
CA PHE A 114 -0.21 9.03 5.07
C PHE A 114 -0.03 8.54 3.63
N ILE A 115 1.12 7.95 3.33
CA ILE A 115 1.38 7.33 2.01
C ILE A 115 0.43 6.14 1.81
N ASP A 116 0.30 5.28 2.81
CA ASP A 116 -0.60 4.13 2.78
C ASP A 116 -2.07 4.57 2.56
N GLN A 117 -2.50 5.68 3.19
CA GLN A 117 -3.84 6.25 2.98
C GLN A 117 -4.05 6.79 1.57
N LEU A 118 -3.05 7.44 0.96
CA LEU A 118 -3.14 7.88 -0.44
C LEU A 118 -3.33 6.67 -1.36
N VAL A 119 -2.51 5.64 -1.18
CA VAL A 119 -2.58 4.41 -1.97
C VAL A 119 -3.95 3.74 -1.80
N HIS A 120 -4.48 3.69 -0.58
CA HIS A 120 -5.80 3.12 -0.29
C HIS A 120 -6.92 3.86 -1.03
N ALA A 121 -6.95 5.20 -1.01
CA ALA A 121 -7.94 6.00 -1.73
C ALA A 121 -7.82 5.87 -3.25
N ILE A 122 -6.59 5.91 -3.78
CA ILE A 122 -6.32 5.79 -5.21
C ILE A 122 -6.72 4.40 -5.71
N LEU A 123 -6.33 3.33 -5.01
CA LEU A 123 -6.73 1.97 -5.37
C LEU A 123 -8.23 1.75 -5.26
N ARG A 124 -8.93 2.37 -4.30
CA ARG A 124 -10.39 2.31 -4.25
C ARG A 124 -11.00 2.87 -5.54
N GLY A 125 -10.41 3.93 -6.10
CA GLY A 125 -10.81 4.50 -7.38
C GLY A 125 -10.41 3.66 -8.58
N ILE A 126 -9.23 3.03 -8.58
CA ILE A 126 -8.76 2.14 -9.67
C ILE A 126 -9.60 0.85 -9.73
N LEU A 127 -9.95 0.31 -8.56
CA LEU A 127 -10.72 -0.91 -8.42
C LEU A 127 -12.23 -0.65 -8.34
N ASP A 128 -12.65 0.58 -8.65
CA ASP A 128 -14.07 0.90 -8.71
C ASP A 128 -14.78 -0.03 -9.70
N GLU A 129 -15.98 -0.47 -9.35
CA GLU A 129 -16.76 -1.43 -10.13
C GLU A 129 -16.12 -2.82 -10.36
N THR A 130 -15.02 -3.18 -9.67
CA THR A 130 -14.50 -4.55 -9.76
C THR A 130 -15.47 -5.58 -9.16
N PRO A 131 -15.83 -6.66 -9.87
CA PRO A 131 -16.62 -7.75 -9.28
C PRO A 131 -15.74 -8.72 -8.46
N SER A 132 -14.42 -8.62 -8.59
CA SER A 132 -13.46 -9.57 -8.01
C SER A 132 -13.03 -9.15 -6.60
N GLY A 133 -13.51 -9.89 -5.60
CA GLY A 133 -13.05 -9.80 -4.22
C GLY A 133 -11.57 -10.17 -4.05
N LEU A 134 -11.03 -11.05 -4.92
CA LEU A 134 -9.59 -11.35 -4.95
C LEU A 134 -8.76 -10.12 -5.33
N ARG A 135 -9.19 -9.34 -6.33
CA ARG A 135 -8.49 -8.11 -6.72
C ARG A 135 -8.56 -7.05 -5.63
N ALA A 136 -9.70 -6.91 -4.96
CA ALA A 136 -9.82 -6.02 -3.81
C ALA A 136 -8.87 -6.48 -2.69
N ARG A 137 -8.90 -7.76 -2.28
CA ARG A 137 -7.97 -8.29 -1.27
C ARG A 137 -6.50 -8.13 -1.66
N ALA A 138 -6.15 -8.36 -2.92
CA ALA A 138 -4.80 -8.15 -3.44
C ALA A 138 -4.37 -6.69 -3.42
N GLY A 139 -5.30 -5.75 -3.63
CA GLY A 139 -5.05 -4.32 -3.50
C GLY A 139 -4.66 -3.90 -2.08
N GLU A 140 -5.11 -4.61 -1.04
CA GLU A 140 -4.69 -4.33 0.35
C GLU A 140 -3.17 -4.48 0.55
N LEU A 141 -2.49 -5.34 -0.23
CA LEU A 141 -1.03 -5.51 -0.13
C LEU A 141 -0.26 -4.22 -0.43
N PHE A 142 -0.85 -3.28 -1.15
CA PHE A 142 -0.21 -2.02 -1.56
C PHE A 142 -0.13 -1.01 -0.42
N PHE A 143 -1.00 -1.12 0.59
CA PHE A 143 -1.09 -0.16 1.69
C PHE A 143 -1.13 -0.82 3.08
N ARG A 144 -1.11 -2.16 3.17
CA ARG A 144 -1.04 -2.90 4.43
C ARG A 144 0.10 -3.91 4.40
N GLU A 145 0.86 -3.96 5.49
CA GLU A 145 1.88 -4.99 5.68
C GLU A 145 1.23 -6.36 5.91
N GLN A 146 1.84 -7.40 5.33
CA GLN A 146 1.33 -8.77 5.43
C GLN A 146 2.29 -9.69 6.19
N THR A 147 1.73 -10.62 6.95
CA THR A 147 2.44 -11.77 7.51
C THR A 147 2.38 -12.91 6.51
N VAL A 148 3.53 -13.52 6.23
CA VAL A 148 3.70 -14.56 5.23
C VAL A 148 3.79 -15.92 5.92
N SER A 149 2.98 -16.87 5.45
CA SER A 149 3.16 -18.29 5.76
C SER A 149 3.57 -19.06 4.51
N VAL A 150 4.61 -19.88 4.66
CA VAL A 150 5.10 -20.79 3.62
C VAL A 150 5.07 -22.21 4.19
N GLU A 151 4.13 -23.01 3.71
CA GLU A 151 3.86 -24.37 4.19
C GLU A 151 3.53 -25.26 2.99
N ASP A 152 4.19 -26.43 2.88
CA ASP A 152 3.98 -27.39 1.79
C ASP A 152 4.04 -26.78 0.37
N GLY A 153 4.93 -25.80 0.18
CA GLY A 153 5.10 -25.07 -1.08
C GLY A 153 3.99 -24.05 -1.39
N ARG A 154 3.03 -23.86 -0.48
CA ARG A 154 2.00 -22.82 -0.59
C ARG A 154 2.47 -21.54 0.09
N VAL A 155 2.28 -20.41 -0.59
CA VAL A 155 2.61 -19.08 -0.07
C VAL A 155 1.32 -18.32 0.18
N ARG A 156 1.06 -18.02 1.45
CA ARG A 156 -0.16 -17.34 1.90
C ARG A 156 0.20 -16.03 2.61
N VAL A 157 -0.60 -15.00 2.38
CA VAL A 157 -0.42 -13.68 3.00
C VAL A 157 -1.69 -13.25 3.71
N ALA A 158 -1.52 -12.75 4.93
CA ALA A 158 -2.57 -12.27 5.81
C ALA A 158 -2.20 -10.89 6.36
N ASP A 159 -3.18 -10.06 6.70
CA ASP A 159 -2.90 -8.76 7.30
C ASP A 159 -2.11 -8.91 8.61
N SER A 160 -0.99 -8.20 8.72
CA SER A 160 -0.10 -8.34 9.87
C SER A 160 -0.72 -7.89 11.18
N GLU A 161 -1.46 -6.78 11.18
CA GLU A 161 -2.10 -6.22 12.37
C GLU A 161 -3.18 -7.16 12.90
N THR A 162 -4.00 -7.72 12.00
CA THR A 162 -5.00 -8.73 12.36
C THR A 162 -4.35 -9.98 12.94
N VAL A 163 -3.31 -10.52 12.29
CA VAL A 163 -2.62 -11.73 12.78
C VAL A 163 -2.00 -11.49 14.16
N GLU A 164 -1.34 -10.35 14.38
CA GLU A 164 -0.75 -9.99 15.67
C GLU A 164 -1.82 -9.85 16.77
N THR A 165 -2.92 -9.17 16.47
CA THR A 165 -4.03 -8.96 17.40
C THR A 165 -4.68 -10.29 17.80
N MET A 166 -4.86 -11.21 16.83
CA MET A 166 -5.42 -12.54 17.08
C MET A 166 -4.45 -13.44 17.86
N ALA A 167 -3.14 -13.38 17.57
CA ALA A 167 -2.12 -14.10 18.31
C ALA A 167 -2.04 -13.62 19.77
N ALA A 168 -2.08 -12.31 20.00
CA ALA A 168 -2.05 -11.72 21.34
C ALA A 168 -3.30 -12.08 22.17
N SER A 169 -4.43 -12.34 21.53
CA SER A 169 -5.70 -12.70 22.19
C SER A 169 -5.98 -14.20 22.21
N GLY A 170 -5.07 -15.05 21.69
CA GLY A 170 -5.24 -16.51 21.62
C GLY A 170 -6.49 -16.96 20.83
N GLY A 171 -6.99 -16.12 19.92
CA GLY A 171 -8.20 -16.39 19.12
C GLY A 171 -9.55 -16.29 19.87
N PHE A 172 -9.57 -15.90 21.16
CA PHE A 172 -10.79 -15.82 21.99
C PHE A 172 -10.96 -14.49 22.74
N GLY A 173 -10.32 -13.41 22.29
CA GLY A 173 -10.42 -12.10 22.95
C GLY A 173 -9.81 -12.13 24.37
N SER A 174 -10.51 -11.54 25.35
CA SER A 174 -10.00 -11.42 26.73
C SER A 174 -9.76 -12.76 27.44
N LEU A 175 -10.49 -13.82 27.07
CA LEU A 175 -10.33 -15.16 27.67
C LEU A 175 -9.13 -15.91 27.11
N GLY A 176 -8.80 -15.74 25.83
CA GLY A 176 -7.62 -16.38 25.23
C GLY A 176 -6.31 -15.76 25.72
N ARG A 177 -6.32 -14.49 26.14
CA ARG A 177 -5.16 -13.84 26.79
C ARG A 177 -4.75 -14.54 28.10
N LEU A 178 -5.73 -14.97 28.91
CA LEU A 178 -5.49 -15.76 30.13
C LEU A 178 -4.96 -17.18 29.83
N VAL A 179 -5.32 -17.75 28.68
CA VAL A 179 -4.84 -19.09 28.25
C VAL A 179 -3.40 -19.04 27.74
N VAL A 180 -3.02 -17.97 27.03
CA VAL A 180 -1.63 -17.69 26.62
C VAL A 180 -0.76 -17.41 27.85
N GLU A 181 -1.23 -16.59 28.80
CA GLU A 181 -0.54 -16.35 30.08
C GLU A 181 -0.37 -17.63 30.92
N ALA A 182 -1.27 -18.62 30.77
CA ALA A 182 -1.19 -19.93 31.41
C ALA A 182 -0.21 -20.92 30.72
N GLY A 183 0.58 -20.47 29.74
CA GLY A 183 1.64 -21.26 29.10
C GLY A 183 1.15 -22.25 28.04
N THR A 184 -0.09 -22.11 27.57
CA THR A 184 -0.63 -22.95 26.50
C THR A 184 -0.36 -22.29 25.16
N ALA A 185 0.19 -23.04 24.18
CA ALA A 185 0.46 -22.51 22.85
C ALA A 185 -0.84 -21.96 22.22
N PRO A 186 -0.85 -20.72 21.68
CA PRO A 186 -2.01 -20.19 21.00
C PRO A 186 -2.39 -21.10 19.83
N ARG A 187 -3.68 -21.36 19.64
CA ARG A 187 -4.18 -22.12 18.47
C ARG A 187 -3.83 -21.35 17.19
N SER A 188 -3.52 -22.10 16.12
CA SER A 188 -3.36 -21.55 14.77
C SER A 188 -4.57 -20.70 14.42
N VAL A 189 -4.33 -19.47 13.97
CA VAL A 189 -5.39 -18.57 13.51
C VAL A 189 -5.95 -19.12 12.20
N GLU A 190 -7.16 -19.66 12.23
CA GLU A 190 -7.88 -20.08 11.02
C GLU A 190 -8.56 -18.86 10.40
N LEU A 191 -7.89 -18.24 9.44
CA LEU A 191 -8.48 -17.20 8.58
C LEU A 191 -8.98 -17.83 7.27
N ASP A 192 -10.07 -17.27 6.74
CA ASP A 192 -10.64 -17.75 5.49
C ASP A 192 -9.69 -17.43 4.31
N ILE A 193 -9.28 -18.47 3.59
CA ILE A 193 -8.47 -18.32 2.37
C ILE A 193 -9.40 -18.08 1.19
N LEU A 194 -9.22 -16.95 0.50
CA LEU A 194 -10.00 -16.62 -0.66
C LEU A 194 -9.48 -17.32 -1.92
N ASP A 195 -10.41 -17.80 -2.74
CA ASP A 195 -10.19 -18.43 -4.05
C ASP A 195 -11.27 -17.98 -5.07
N GLU A 196 -11.22 -18.51 -6.29
CA GLU A 196 -12.16 -18.12 -7.35
C GLU A 196 -13.63 -18.43 -7.05
N THR A 197 -13.91 -19.36 -6.14
CA THR A 197 -15.26 -19.81 -5.83
C THR A 197 -15.87 -19.05 -4.66
N ASN A 198 -15.03 -18.60 -3.72
CA ASN A 198 -15.49 -18.01 -2.46
C ASN A 198 -15.12 -16.52 -2.30
N HIS A 199 -14.38 -15.91 -3.24
CA HIS A 199 -13.99 -14.51 -3.15
C HIS A 199 -15.12 -13.49 -2.92
N PRO A 200 -16.40 -13.73 -3.32
CA PRO A 200 -17.48 -12.80 -2.97
C PRO A 200 -17.66 -12.62 -1.45
N LEU A 201 -17.16 -13.54 -0.62
CA LEU A 201 -17.14 -13.40 0.84
C LEU A 201 -16.32 -12.19 1.31
N TYR A 202 -15.39 -11.69 0.49
CA TYR A 202 -14.63 -10.48 0.81
C TYR A 202 -15.55 -9.27 1.06
N TRP A 203 -16.64 -9.16 0.31
CA TRP A 203 -17.54 -8.02 0.37
C TRP A 203 -18.27 -7.95 1.72
N GLY A 204 -18.15 -6.82 2.42
CA GLY A 204 -18.67 -6.63 3.77
C GLY A 204 -17.75 -7.12 4.89
N ARG A 205 -16.56 -7.62 4.54
CA ARG A 205 -15.48 -8.01 5.48
C ARG A 205 -14.21 -7.19 5.29
N ASP A 206 -14.19 -6.25 4.36
CA ASP A 206 -13.04 -5.43 3.98
C ASP A 206 -12.42 -4.69 5.17
N ALA A 207 -13.23 -4.14 6.07
CA ALA A 207 -12.75 -3.46 7.28
C ALA A 207 -12.23 -4.41 8.38
N ARG A 208 -12.45 -5.73 8.27
CA ARG A 208 -12.00 -6.71 9.27
C ARG A 208 -10.61 -7.24 8.99
N HIS A 209 -10.15 -7.14 7.73
CA HIS A 209 -8.87 -7.67 7.26
C HIS A 209 -8.62 -9.12 7.72
N ASP A 210 -9.69 -9.94 7.75
CA ASP A 210 -9.71 -11.29 8.33
C ASP A 210 -9.70 -12.40 7.27
N THR A 211 -9.12 -12.11 6.11
CA THR A 211 -9.03 -13.02 4.97
C THR A 211 -7.60 -13.17 4.46
N VAL A 212 -7.29 -14.34 3.94
CA VAL A 212 -5.97 -14.72 3.43
C VAL A 212 -6.00 -14.76 1.92
N LEU A 213 -4.91 -14.27 1.30
CA LEU A 213 -4.66 -14.40 -0.12
C LEU A 213 -3.60 -15.48 -0.36
N ASP A 214 -3.91 -16.48 -1.18
CA ASP A 214 -2.93 -17.45 -1.66
C ASP A 214 -2.22 -16.88 -2.90
N ILE A 215 -0.92 -16.62 -2.77
CA ILE A 215 -0.06 -16.08 -3.84
C ILE A 215 0.92 -17.13 -4.37
N THR A 216 0.63 -18.42 -4.15
CA THR A 216 1.38 -19.53 -4.75
C THR A 216 1.35 -19.41 -6.28
N PHE A 217 2.40 -19.86 -6.96
CA PHE A 217 2.40 -19.90 -8.41
C PHE A 217 1.17 -20.67 -8.94
N ALA A 218 0.49 -20.10 -9.94
CA ALA A 218 -0.78 -20.56 -10.52
C ALA A 218 -2.03 -20.47 -9.59
N ALA A 219 -1.92 -19.91 -8.38
CA ALA A 219 -3.09 -19.58 -7.57
C ALA A 219 -3.78 -18.31 -8.10
N ALA A 220 -5.10 -18.27 -7.98
CA ALA A 220 -5.92 -17.13 -8.44
C ALA A 220 -5.58 -15.82 -7.72
N GLY A 221 -5.11 -15.88 -6.47
CA GLY A 221 -4.67 -14.68 -5.75
C GLY A 221 -3.42 -14.04 -6.35
N LEU A 222 -2.50 -14.83 -6.93
CA LEU A 222 -1.32 -14.31 -7.61
C LEU A 222 -1.68 -13.65 -8.95
N ASP A 223 -2.62 -14.22 -9.71
CA ASP A 223 -3.16 -13.58 -10.91
C ASP A 223 -3.89 -12.28 -10.56
N ALA A 224 -4.73 -12.29 -9.52
CA ALA A 224 -5.42 -11.09 -9.05
C ALA A 224 -4.42 -9.98 -8.69
N LEU A 225 -3.32 -10.30 -7.99
CA LEU A 225 -2.25 -9.33 -7.71
C LEU A 225 -1.61 -8.79 -8.99
N ALA A 226 -1.32 -9.64 -9.98
CA ALA A 226 -0.79 -9.20 -11.27
C ALA A 226 -1.74 -8.20 -11.97
N ARG A 227 -3.05 -8.45 -11.97
CA ARG A 227 -4.05 -7.54 -12.54
C ARG A 227 -4.09 -6.18 -11.82
N VAL A 228 -3.95 -6.17 -10.49
CA VAL A 228 -3.90 -4.90 -9.72
C VAL A 228 -2.61 -4.12 -10.03
N LEU A 229 -1.46 -4.80 -10.17
CA LEU A 229 -0.19 -4.17 -10.56
C LEU A 229 -0.27 -3.55 -11.96
N GLU A 230 -0.91 -4.23 -12.92
CA GLU A 230 -1.17 -3.67 -14.26
C GLU A 230 -2.06 -2.44 -14.21
N ALA A 231 -3.16 -2.50 -13.45
CA ALA A 231 -4.09 -1.39 -13.30
C ALA A 231 -3.41 -0.17 -12.64
N TRP A 232 -2.55 -0.41 -11.64
CA TRP A 232 -1.74 0.62 -11.00
C TRP A 232 -0.79 1.31 -11.98
N VAL A 233 -0.07 0.54 -12.80
CA VAL A 233 0.81 1.07 -13.85
C VAL A 233 0.02 1.87 -14.89
N GLY A 234 -1.09 1.31 -15.36
CA GLY A 234 -1.95 1.96 -16.35
C GLY A 234 -2.52 3.28 -15.87
N HIS A 235 -2.99 3.34 -14.61
CA HIS A 235 -3.57 4.54 -14.00
C HIS A 235 -2.56 5.70 -13.93
N PHE A 236 -1.36 5.44 -13.42
CA PHE A 236 -0.38 6.51 -13.19
C PHE A 236 0.45 6.89 -14.41
N LEU A 237 0.77 5.93 -15.27
CA LEU A 237 1.73 6.12 -16.34
C LEU A 237 1.07 6.19 -17.73
N GLY A 238 -0.23 5.89 -17.83
CA GLY A 238 -0.94 5.85 -19.11
C GLY A 238 -0.43 4.78 -20.07
N VAL A 239 0.37 3.81 -19.59
CA VAL A 239 0.95 2.73 -20.39
C VAL A 239 0.24 1.41 -20.11
N THR A 240 -0.05 0.65 -21.16
CA THR A 240 -0.60 -0.71 -21.01
C THR A 240 0.55 -1.72 -20.91
N VAL A 241 0.53 -2.51 -19.84
CA VAL A 241 1.49 -3.59 -19.60
C VAL A 241 0.76 -4.90 -19.33
N GLY A 242 1.39 -6.02 -19.70
CA GLY A 242 0.98 -7.37 -19.31
C GLY A 242 1.95 -7.94 -18.29
N ILE A 243 1.46 -8.34 -17.12
CA ILE A 243 2.23 -8.93 -16.03
C ILE A 243 1.80 -10.39 -15.85
N GLN A 244 2.72 -11.33 -16.08
CA GLN A 244 2.48 -12.76 -15.97
C GLN A 244 3.34 -13.36 -14.86
N PRO A 245 2.76 -14.10 -13.91
CA PRO A 245 3.56 -14.86 -12.95
C PRO A 245 4.47 -15.86 -13.65
N VAL A 246 5.70 -16.03 -13.16
CA VAL A 246 6.66 -17.04 -13.65
C VAL A 246 7.31 -17.79 -12.48
N GLN A 247 7.65 -19.06 -12.68
CA GLN A 247 8.30 -19.87 -11.63
C GLN A 247 9.79 -19.53 -11.45
N ASN A 248 10.46 -19.19 -12.55
CA ASN A 248 11.88 -18.83 -12.57
C ASN A 248 12.16 -17.88 -13.72
N ILE A 249 13.27 -17.16 -13.61
CA ILE A 249 13.80 -16.29 -14.66
C ILE A 249 14.96 -17.03 -15.31
N ARG A 250 14.80 -17.40 -16.58
CA ARG A 250 15.83 -18.00 -17.43
C ARG A 250 15.97 -17.13 -18.68
N ASP A 251 16.70 -16.03 -18.55
CA ASP A 251 16.96 -15.10 -19.65
C ASP A 251 18.45 -14.73 -19.65
N ASP A 252 19.19 -15.32 -20.58
CA ASP A 252 20.62 -15.02 -20.80
C ASP A 252 20.86 -13.57 -21.24
N ARG A 253 19.78 -12.86 -21.61
CA ARG A 253 19.78 -11.46 -22.01
C ARG A 253 18.96 -10.63 -21.01
N TRP A 254 18.94 -10.97 -19.73
CA TRP A 254 18.27 -10.18 -18.71
C TRP A 254 18.78 -8.73 -18.71
N VAL A 255 17.92 -7.78 -19.08
CA VAL A 255 18.29 -6.37 -19.23
C VAL A 255 17.76 -5.45 -18.13
N TRP A 256 16.63 -5.81 -17.49
CA TRP A 256 15.96 -4.94 -16.52
C TRP A 256 15.14 -5.72 -15.50
N HIS A 257 15.03 -5.18 -14.29
CA HIS A 257 14.16 -5.70 -13.24
C HIS A 257 13.64 -4.61 -12.32
N VAL A 258 12.58 -4.93 -11.59
CA VAL A 258 12.03 -4.09 -10.51
C VAL A 258 11.66 -4.98 -9.32
N GLY A 259 12.23 -4.70 -8.15
CA GLY A 259 11.75 -5.30 -6.91
C GLY A 259 10.45 -4.62 -6.45
N LEU A 260 9.43 -5.39 -6.11
CA LEU A 260 8.16 -4.90 -5.60
C LEU A 260 8.20 -4.59 -4.10
N ASP A 261 9.30 -4.91 -3.42
CA ASP A 261 9.60 -4.59 -2.03
C ASP A 261 11.12 -4.41 -1.85
N SER A 262 11.57 -4.02 -0.66
CA SER A 262 13.01 -3.81 -0.38
C SER A 262 13.85 -5.08 -0.45
N SER A 263 13.34 -6.22 0.01
CA SER A 263 14.05 -7.50 -0.01
C SER A 263 14.23 -7.98 -1.45
N ALA A 264 13.16 -7.96 -2.26
CA ALA A 264 13.24 -8.33 -3.67
C ALA A 264 14.16 -7.39 -4.45
N THR A 265 14.11 -6.08 -4.17
CA THR A 265 15.02 -5.10 -4.79
C THR A 265 16.48 -5.46 -4.52
N ALA A 266 16.83 -5.74 -3.25
CA ALA A 266 18.19 -6.11 -2.89
C ALA A 266 18.64 -7.42 -3.55
N ILE A 267 17.79 -8.45 -3.52
CA ILE A 267 18.10 -9.77 -4.12
C ILE A 267 18.30 -9.65 -5.64
N LEU A 268 17.38 -9.00 -6.35
CA LEU A 268 17.46 -8.87 -7.80
C LEU A 268 18.65 -8.00 -8.24
N ASN A 269 18.99 -6.95 -7.48
CA ASN A 269 20.19 -6.16 -7.74
C ASN A 269 21.46 -6.99 -7.63
N ASP A 270 21.59 -7.83 -6.60
CA ASP A 270 22.77 -8.69 -6.43
C ASP A 270 22.87 -9.70 -7.58
N LEU A 271 21.77 -10.37 -7.92
CA LEU A 271 21.71 -11.30 -9.05
C LEU A 271 22.07 -10.64 -10.39
N TYR A 272 21.54 -9.44 -10.64
CA TYR A 272 21.84 -8.67 -11.86
C TYR A 272 23.32 -8.26 -11.94
N ASN A 273 23.93 -7.91 -10.81
CA ASN A 273 25.35 -7.55 -10.73
C ASN A 273 26.30 -8.76 -10.64
N GLY A 274 25.78 -9.99 -10.76
CA GLY A 274 26.58 -11.21 -10.67
C GLY A 274 27.14 -11.49 -9.26
N VAL A 275 26.57 -10.87 -8.23
CA VAL A 275 26.89 -11.13 -6.83
C VAL A 275 26.18 -12.40 -6.39
N GLU A 276 26.91 -13.33 -5.78
CA GLU A 276 26.35 -14.58 -5.27
C GLU A 276 25.32 -14.30 -4.16
N VAL A 277 24.13 -14.88 -4.31
CA VAL A 277 23.04 -14.77 -3.35
C VAL A 277 22.83 -16.12 -2.69
N GLY A 278 23.03 -16.19 -1.38
CA GLY A 278 22.84 -17.43 -0.61
C GLY A 278 21.40 -17.95 -0.65
N GLU A 279 21.24 -19.26 -0.50
CA GLU A 279 19.96 -19.97 -0.56
C GLU A 279 18.90 -19.38 0.39
N ASP A 280 19.30 -19.01 1.61
CA ASP A 280 18.40 -18.38 2.60
C ASP A 280 17.76 -17.08 2.12
N ARG A 281 18.47 -16.31 1.28
CA ARG A 281 17.93 -15.08 0.68
C ARG A 281 17.05 -15.39 -0.52
N LEU A 282 17.46 -16.35 -1.36
CA LEU A 282 16.65 -16.79 -2.50
C LEU A 282 15.32 -17.40 -2.05
N ALA A 283 15.31 -18.14 -0.94
CA ALA A 283 14.11 -18.71 -0.33
C ALA A 283 13.12 -17.65 0.18
N ARG A 284 13.53 -16.38 0.30
CA ARG A 284 12.63 -15.27 0.65
C ARG A 284 11.84 -14.75 -0.55
N ILE A 285 12.20 -15.11 -1.78
CA ILE A 285 11.42 -14.76 -2.97
C ILE A 285 10.09 -15.54 -2.91
N LEU A 286 9.00 -14.80 -2.89
CA LEU A 286 7.64 -15.32 -2.82
C LEU A 286 7.02 -15.52 -4.21
N ALA A 287 7.28 -14.57 -5.11
CA ALA A 287 6.75 -14.59 -6.46
C ALA A 287 7.69 -13.84 -7.42
N LEU A 288 7.70 -14.30 -8.67
CA LEU A 288 8.37 -13.65 -9.79
C LEU A 288 7.35 -13.38 -10.88
N PHE A 289 7.53 -12.28 -11.60
CA PHE A 289 6.67 -11.93 -12.74
C PHE A 289 7.52 -11.51 -13.93
N ARG A 290 6.96 -11.71 -15.12
CA ARG A 290 7.40 -11.10 -16.36
C ARG A 290 6.42 -10.00 -16.74
N LEU A 291 6.91 -8.78 -16.90
CA LEU A 291 6.17 -7.64 -17.42
C LEU A 291 6.60 -7.37 -18.86
N ASP A 292 5.62 -7.30 -19.76
CA ASP A 292 5.79 -6.89 -21.15
C ASP A 292 4.98 -5.62 -21.42
N PHE A 293 5.58 -4.63 -22.08
CA PHE A 293 4.86 -3.45 -22.56
C PHE A 293 4.04 -3.80 -23.80
N ALA A 294 2.79 -3.35 -23.88
CA ALA A 294 1.98 -3.52 -25.07
C ALA A 294 2.52 -2.73 -26.26
N ASP A 295 3.03 -1.51 -25.99
CA ASP A 295 3.71 -0.67 -26.97
C ASP A 295 5.20 -0.53 -26.63
N PRO A 296 6.11 -1.13 -27.43
CA PRO A 296 7.56 -0.96 -27.26
C PRO A 296 8.03 0.49 -27.34
N ALA A 297 7.30 1.40 -27.99
CA ALA A 297 7.66 2.81 -28.08
C ALA A 297 7.47 3.57 -26.76
N ALA A 298 6.68 3.01 -25.83
CA ALA A 298 6.56 3.54 -24.47
C ALA A 298 7.80 3.25 -23.60
N MET A 299 8.73 2.42 -24.09
CA MET A 299 9.95 2.05 -23.39
C MET A 299 11.15 2.89 -23.83
N ARG A 300 12.20 2.92 -23.00
CA ARG A 300 13.52 3.42 -23.39
C ARG A 300 13.99 2.73 -24.68
N PRO A 301 14.54 3.46 -25.66
CA PRO A 301 14.90 2.90 -26.96
C PRO A 301 15.87 1.71 -26.92
N ASP A 302 16.80 1.69 -25.97
CA ASP A 302 17.80 0.62 -25.80
C ASP A 302 17.20 -0.68 -25.21
N LEU A 303 16.01 -0.60 -24.62
CA LEU A 303 15.31 -1.69 -23.95
C LEU A 303 13.98 -2.05 -24.62
N ALA A 304 13.61 -1.38 -25.70
CA ALA A 304 12.32 -1.51 -26.34
C ALA A 304 11.99 -2.97 -26.74
N GLY A 305 10.82 -3.44 -26.33
CA GLY A 305 10.32 -4.80 -26.59
C GLY A 305 10.98 -5.90 -25.74
N ARG A 306 11.87 -5.55 -24.79
CA ARG A 306 12.45 -6.51 -23.85
C ARG A 306 11.56 -6.64 -22.61
N PRO A 307 11.48 -7.85 -22.00
CA PRO A 307 10.71 -8.02 -20.78
C PRO A 307 11.38 -7.32 -19.59
N VAL A 308 10.57 -6.89 -18.64
CA VAL A 308 10.99 -6.45 -17.31
C VAL A 308 10.63 -7.52 -16.30
N TYR A 309 11.60 -7.99 -15.52
CA TYR A 309 11.34 -8.98 -14.47
C TYR A 309 10.98 -8.31 -13.15
N LEU A 310 9.90 -8.77 -12.52
CA LEU A 310 9.49 -8.29 -11.20
C LEU A 310 9.71 -9.38 -10.16
N GLY A 311 10.06 -8.98 -8.94
CA GLY A 311 10.15 -9.91 -7.81
C GLY A 311 9.43 -9.37 -6.59
N LEU A 312 8.80 -10.27 -5.85
CA LEU A 312 8.18 -10.03 -4.56
C LEU A 312 8.82 -10.98 -3.54
N ALA A 313 9.23 -10.45 -2.39
CA ALA A 313 9.94 -11.20 -1.36
C ALA A 313 9.46 -10.80 0.04
N MET A 314 9.73 -11.68 1.01
CA MET A 314 9.54 -11.37 2.42
C MET A 314 10.82 -10.90 3.10
N THR A 315 10.69 -10.26 4.24
CA THR A 315 11.78 -10.04 5.19
C THR A 315 12.10 -11.33 5.95
N GLU A 316 13.19 -11.31 6.72
CA GLU A 316 13.55 -12.42 7.61
C GLU A 316 12.46 -12.72 8.66
N GLY A 317 11.75 -11.69 9.12
CA GLY A 317 10.61 -11.82 10.03
C GLY A 317 9.32 -12.30 9.38
N ARG A 318 9.38 -12.85 8.15
CA ARG A 318 8.22 -13.28 7.35
C ARG A 318 7.18 -12.17 7.16
N ARG A 319 7.65 -10.93 6.94
CA ARG A 319 6.81 -9.78 6.62
C ARG A 319 6.94 -9.42 5.16
N LEU A 320 5.83 -9.06 4.55
CA LEU A 320 5.78 -8.53 3.19
C LEU A 320 5.23 -7.11 3.23
N LYS A 321 6.02 -6.15 2.76
CA LYS A 321 5.59 -4.77 2.54
C LYS A 321 5.86 -4.36 1.09
N LEU A 322 4.80 -4.38 0.28
CA LEU A 322 4.85 -3.96 -1.11
C LEU A 322 5.15 -2.46 -1.19
N LYS A 323 5.93 -2.06 -2.19
CA LYS A 323 6.32 -0.67 -2.48
C LYS A 323 5.82 -0.30 -3.88
N PRO A 324 4.55 0.09 -4.04
CA PRO A 324 3.95 0.24 -5.36
C PRO A 324 4.55 1.39 -6.18
N GLN A 325 5.16 2.37 -5.51
CA GLN A 325 5.96 3.41 -6.15
C GLN A 325 7.10 2.85 -7.01
N ASN A 326 7.63 1.66 -6.70
CA ASN A 326 8.76 1.09 -7.45
C ASN A 326 8.40 0.86 -8.92
N LEU A 327 7.13 0.55 -9.21
CA LEU A 327 6.64 0.44 -10.59
C LEU A 327 6.50 1.80 -11.28
N LEU A 328 6.34 2.89 -10.53
CA LEU A 328 6.19 4.23 -11.10
C LEU A 328 7.53 4.90 -11.37
N VAL A 329 8.56 4.59 -10.58
CA VAL A 329 9.87 5.25 -10.68
C VAL A 329 10.95 4.41 -11.36
N ASN A 330 10.81 3.08 -11.41
CA ASN A 330 11.89 2.19 -11.91
C ASN A 330 11.54 1.47 -13.21
N LEU A 331 10.36 1.67 -13.80
CA LEU A 331 10.06 1.12 -15.12
C LEU A 331 10.87 1.85 -16.21
N PRO A 332 11.34 1.15 -17.26
CA PRO A 332 12.21 1.73 -18.29
C PRO A 332 11.38 2.49 -19.33
N LEU A 333 10.72 3.58 -18.93
CA LEU A 333 9.86 4.39 -19.79
C LEU A 333 10.66 5.27 -20.77
N ALA A 334 10.12 5.52 -21.96
CA ALA A 334 10.72 6.37 -22.99
C ALA A 334 10.97 7.82 -22.52
N SER A 335 10.07 8.32 -21.69
CA SER A 335 10.17 9.61 -21.00
C SER A 335 9.67 9.45 -19.58
N VAL A 336 10.35 10.11 -18.64
CA VAL A 336 9.79 10.29 -17.29
C VAL A 336 8.67 11.32 -17.41
N ALA A 337 7.41 10.90 -17.16
CA ALA A 337 6.25 11.80 -17.16
C ALA A 337 6.42 12.95 -16.17
#